data_AF-A0A7K0Y841-F1
#
_entry.id   AF-A0A7K0Y841-F1
#
_cell.length_a   1.000
_cell.length_b   1.000
_cell.length_c   1.000
_cell.angle_alpha   90.00
_cell.angle_beta   90.00
_cell.angle_gamma   90.00
#
_symmetry.space_group_name_H-M   'P 1'
#
loop_
_entity.id
_entity.type
_entity.pdbx_description
1 polymer ?
#
loop_
_entity_poly.entity_id
_entity_poly.type
_entity_poly.pdbx_seq_one_letter_code
_entity_poly.pdbx_strand_id
1 'polypeptide(L)' 'MSEGPLIVQSDKTALLEVNHPAASDARHDLAIFAELERAPEHIHTYRITKLGLW' A
#
# COMPACT_ATOMS: atom_id res chain seq x y z
N MET A 1 -13.61 -5.26 -12.22
CA MET A 1 -13.34 -5.47 -10.78
C MET A 1 -11.91 -5.01 -10.54
N SER A 2 -11.57 -4.47 -9.38
CA SER A 2 -10.21 -3.93 -9.16
C SER A 2 -9.19 -5.08 -9.20
N GLU A 3 -8.45 -5.20 -10.30
CA GLU A 3 -7.45 -6.26 -10.55
C GLU A 3 -6.07 -5.91 -9.99
N GLY A 4 -6.01 -4.96 -9.04
CA GLY A 4 -4.77 -4.42 -8.51
C GLY A 4 -4.50 -4.86 -7.07
N PRO A 5 -3.23 -4.86 -6.63
CA PRO A 5 -2.82 -5.32 -5.29
C PRO A 5 -3.22 -4.35 -4.16
N LEU A 6 -3.79 -3.18 -4.47
CA LEU A 6 -4.01 -2.08 -3.53
C LEU A 6 -5.48 -1.70 -3.43
N ILE A 7 -5.95 -1.57 -2.19
CA ILE A 7 -7.21 -0.90 -1.85
C ILE A 7 -6.85 0.41 -1.14
N VAL A 8 -7.21 1.54 -1.74
CA VAL A 8 -7.03 2.87 -1.15
C VAL A 8 -8.32 3.33 -0.51
N GLN A 9 -8.25 3.70 0.77
CA GLN A 9 -9.38 4.12 1.58
C GLN A 9 -9.43 5.65 1.71
N SER A 10 -10.61 6.19 2.03
CA SER A 10 -10.84 7.65 2.16
C SER A 10 -10.10 8.30 3.33
N ASP A 11 -9.70 7.51 4.32
CA ASP A 11 -8.95 7.92 5.51
C ASP A 11 -7.42 7.93 5.31
N LYS A 12 -6.96 7.79 4.06
CA LYS A 12 -5.54 7.71 3.68
C LYS A 12 -4.85 6.41 4.09
N THR A 13 -5.61 5.37 4.42
CA THR A 13 -5.08 4.01 4.57
C THR A 13 -4.97 3.35 3.19
N ALA A 14 -3.86 2.65 2.94
CA ALA A 14 -3.70 1.75 1.80
C ALA A 14 -3.48 0.33 2.31
N LEU A 15 -4.28 -0.61 1.80
CA LEU A 15 -4.18 -2.04 2.10
C LEU A 15 -3.53 -2.73 0.90
N LEU A 16 -2.40 -3.39 1.14
CA LEU A 16 -1.64 -4.13 0.13
C LEU A 16 -1.80 -5.63 0.33
N GLU A 17 -2.33 -6.33 -0.68
CA GLU A 17 -2.37 -7.79 -0.71
C GLU A 17 -0.98 -8.36 -1.05
N VAL A 18 -0.38 -9.09 -0.10
CA VAL A 18 1.00 -9.62 -0.20
C VAL A 18 1.11 -10.73 -1.25
N ASN A 19 0.06 -11.53 -1.41
CA ASN A 19 0.04 -12.68 -2.32
C ASN A 19 -0.24 -12.29 -3.79
N HIS A 20 -0.55 -11.02 -4.05
CA HIS A 20 -0.82 -10.57 -5.41
C HIS A 20 0.49 -10.56 -6.23
N PRO A 21 0.49 -11.00 -7.51
CA PRO A 21 1.71 -11.05 -8.32
C PRO A 21 2.46 -9.70 -8.43
N ALA A 22 1.72 -8.59 -8.42
CA ALA A 22 2.26 -7.23 -8.47
C ALA A 22 2.56 -6.60 -7.09
N ALA A 23 2.49 -7.36 -5.99
CA ALA A 23 2.61 -6.81 -4.64
C ALA A 23 3.98 -6.16 -4.37
N SER A 24 5.05 -6.76 -4.89
CA SER A 24 6.41 -6.23 -4.71
C SER A 24 6.59 -4.86 -5.36
N ASP A 25 6.09 -4.70 -6.59
CA ASP A 25 6.18 -3.45 -7.34
C ASP A 25 5.31 -2.37 -6.68
N ALA A 26 4.07 -2.73 -6.34
CA ALA A 26 3.16 -1.83 -5.65
C ALA A 26 3.72 -1.37 -4.29
N ARG A 27 4.40 -2.27 -3.55
CA ARG A 27 5.09 -1.91 -2.31
C ARG A 27 6.20 -0.90 -2.53
N HIS A 28 6.97 -1.06 -3.61
CA HIS A 28 8.07 -0.17 -3.95
C HIS A 28 7.54 1.23 -4.26
N ASP A 29 6.51 1.33 -5.10
CA ASP A 29 5.90 2.61 -5.46
C ASP A 29 5.22 3.28 -4.26
N LEU A 30 4.56 2.49 -3.42
CA LEU A 30 3.86 2.98 -2.22
C LEU A 30 4.83 3.56 -1.19
N ALA A 31 6.06 3.01 -1.08
CA ALA A 31 7.07 3.47 -0.13
C ALA A 31 7.54 4.91 -0.39
N ILE A 32 7.27 5.48 -1.57
CA ILE A 32 7.62 6.87 -1.91
C ILE A 32 6.79 7.87 -1.09
N PHE A 33 5.53 7.55 -0.81
CA PHE A 33 4.57 8.50 -0.23
C PHE A 33 3.74 7.93 0.93
N ALA A 34 4.02 6.71 1.36
CA ALA A 34 3.31 6.07 2.47
C ALA A 34 4.25 5.27 3.37
N GLU A 35 3.89 5.22 4.65
CA GLU A 35 4.64 4.54 5.70
C GLU A 35 3.95 3.25 6.10
N LEU A 36 4.71 2.18 6.35
CA LEU A 36 4.17 0.90 6.81
C LEU A 36 3.73 1.02 8.28
N GLU A 37 2.43 0.83 8.54
CA GLU A 37 1.89 0.78 9.90
C GLU A 37 1.91 -0.63 10.47
N ARG A 38 1.53 -1.63 9.66
CA ARG A 38 1.41 -3.06 10.07
C ARG A 38 1.70 -4.01 8.92
N ALA A 39 2.33 -5.15 9.21
CA ALA A 39 2.66 -6.17 8.22
C ALA A 39 2.32 -7.60 8.70
N PRO A 40 1.02 -7.94 8.85
CA PRO A 40 0.59 -9.32 9.00
C PRO A 40 0.71 -10.09 7.68
N GLU A 41 0.55 -11.41 7.72
CA GLU A 41 0.90 -12.34 6.63
C GLU A 41 0.29 -12.04 5.25
N HIS A 42 -0.95 -11.56 5.20
CA HIS A 42 -1.68 -11.43 3.92
C HIS A 42 -1.93 -9.98 3.47
N ILE A 43 -2.12 -9.06 4.42
CA ILE A 43 -2.51 -7.67 4.12
C ILE A 43 -1.60 -6.72 4.88
N HIS A 44 -0.72 -6.02 4.19
CA HIS A 44 0.04 -4.94 4.79
C HIS A 44 -0.79 -3.65 4.83
N THR A 45 -0.66 -2.89 5.90
CA THR A 45 -1.35 -1.62 6.09
C THR A 45 -0.36 -0.48 6.03
N TYR A 46 -0.64 0.50 5.18
CA TYR A 46 0.17 1.70 4.99
C TYR A 46 -0.65 2.97 5.26
N ARG A 47 0.03 4.01 5.74
CA ARG A 47 -0.50 5.37 5.91
C ARG A 47 0.07 6.27 4.83
N ILE A 48 -0.77 6.84 3.97
CA ILE A 48 -0.34 7.86 3.02
C ILE A 48 0.00 9.14 3.80
N THR A 49 1.26 9.58 3.68
CA THR A 49 1.77 10.79 4.32
C THR A 49 2.12 11.85 3.27
N LYS A 50 2.43 13.07 3.71
CA LYS A 50 2.85 14.16 2.80
C LYS A 50 4.33 14.10 2.42
N LEU A 51 5.08 13.10 2.91
CA LEU A 51 6.55 13.07 2.83
C LEU A 51 7.11 12.89 1.40
N GLY A 52 6.27 12.60 0.40
CA GLY A 52 6.69 12.35 -0.98
C GLY A 52 6.04 13.23 -2.07
N LEU A 53 5.40 14.36 -1.73
CA LEU A 53 4.87 15.28 -2.73
C LEU A 53 5.92 16.38 -3.02
N TRP A 54 6.87 16.08 -3.91
CA TRP A 54 7.67 17.09 -4.61
C TRP A 54 7.16 17.24 -6.05
#